data_AF-A0A534S8A7-F1
#
_entry.id   AF-A0A534S8A7-F1
#
_cell.length_a   1.000
_cell.length_b   1.000
_cell.length_c   1.000
_cell.angle_alpha   90.00
_cell.angle_beta   90.00
_cell.angle_gamma   90.00
#
_symmetry.space_group_name_H-M   'P 1'
#
loop_
_entity.id
_entity.type
_entity.pdbx_description
1 polymer ?
#
loop_
_entity_poly.entity_id
_entity_poly.type
_entity_poly.pdbx_seq_one_letter_code
_entity_poly.pdbx_strand_id
1 'polypeptide(L)'
;QLDVGDWVMAIGNPFGLEHTVTAGIVSAKGRVIGAGPYDNFIQTDASINPGNSGGPLINAAGEVVGVNSAIFSQSGGNVGIGFAIPIDLAKKVVEQLRKNGRVVRGWLGVRAQDVTPAIAQSLGLTRSPGEMAVVTEVTENSPAADAGVKTGDIIVEFNGKPVPKSHDFPGVIADTPPGQRITLKIIHEKKEQTVAVKIGELADENDPNQQLEARDPELGLRVQRITPEAARRLGLTSSRGVLVIEVLPGSPADQVGVEPADVIREVNQRPVTNVKDFERATRQGRRGDRILLLVQRGDNAVFFAVKRKS
;
A
#
# COMPACT_ATOMS: atom_id res chain seq x y z
N GLN A 1 -19.37 -16.47 15.31
CA GLN A 1 -19.67 -16.17 13.90
C GLN A 1 -20.56 -14.94 13.89
N LEU A 2 -20.33 -13.98 13.00
CA LEU A 2 -21.11 -12.74 12.92
C LEU A 2 -22.00 -12.79 11.68
N ASP A 3 -23.29 -12.53 11.83
CA ASP A 3 -24.28 -12.57 10.76
C ASP A 3 -25.10 -11.29 10.65
N VAL A 4 -25.74 -11.11 9.49
CA VAL A 4 -26.60 -9.94 9.24
C VAL A 4 -27.80 -10.02 10.18
N GLY A 5 -28.07 -8.92 10.87
CA GLY A 5 -29.09 -8.84 11.93
C GLY A 5 -28.54 -9.00 13.35
N ASP A 6 -27.29 -9.43 13.52
CA ASP A 6 -26.68 -9.53 14.85
C ASP A 6 -26.53 -8.15 15.49
N TRP A 7 -26.84 -8.07 16.79
CA TRP A 7 -26.63 -6.87 17.59
C TRP A 7 -25.13 -6.56 17.73
N VAL A 8 -24.81 -5.29 17.51
CA VAL A 8 -23.46 -4.75 17.67
C VAL A 8 -23.48 -3.42 18.41
N MET A 9 -22.37 -3.11 19.07
CA MET A 9 -22.12 -1.83 19.71
C MET A 9 -20.82 -1.23 19.20
N ALA A 10 -20.85 0.06 18.85
CA ALA A 10 -19.66 0.83 18.49
C ALA A 10 -19.23 1.67 19.69
N ILE A 11 -17.94 1.60 20.02
CA ILE A 11 -17.34 2.37 21.11
C ILE A 11 -16.28 3.30 20.54
N GLY A 12 -16.25 4.55 20.99
CA GLY A 12 -15.23 5.50 20.59
C GLY A 12 -15.34 6.86 21.27
N ASN A 13 -14.71 7.87 20.66
CA ASN A 13 -14.69 9.24 21.16
C ASN A 13 -15.19 10.21 20.07
N PRO A 14 -16.49 10.15 19.72
CA PRO A 14 -17.05 10.97 18.64
C PRO A 14 -17.01 12.45 19.03
N PHE A 15 -16.48 13.29 18.14
CA PHE A 15 -16.36 14.74 18.34
C PHE A 15 -15.64 15.18 19.63
N GLY A 16 -14.84 14.30 20.25
CA GLY A 16 -14.12 14.60 21.48
C GLY A 16 -14.96 14.54 22.77
N LEU A 17 -16.17 13.97 22.72
CA LEU A 17 -17.08 13.87 23.87
C LEU A 17 -16.75 12.76 24.88
N GLU A 18 -15.67 12.03 24.64
CA GLU A 18 -15.13 10.88 25.39
C GLU A 18 -16.13 9.70 25.57
N HIS A 19 -15.60 8.47 25.56
CA HIS A 19 -16.29 7.23 25.97
C HIS A 19 -17.77 7.06 25.55
N THR A 20 -18.09 7.26 24.27
CA THR A 20 -19.46 7.08 23.77
C THR A 20 -19.67 5.66 23.25
N VAL A 21 -20.83 5.08 23.60
CA VAL A 21 -21.30 3.79 23.11
C VAL A 21 -22.60 3.99 22.32
N THR A 22 -22.67 3.42 21.14
CA THR A 22 -23.89 3.38 20.32
C THR A 22 -24.19 1.94 19.93
N ALA A 23 -25.46 1.59 19.79
CA ALA A 23 -25.89 0.24 19.44
C ALA A 23 -26.61 0.25 18.09
N GLY A 24 -26.54 -0.89 17.41
CA GLY A 24 -27.22 -1.15 16.15
C GLY A 24 -27.12 -2.64 15.82
N ILE A 25 -27.26 -2.96 14.54
CA ILE A 25 -27.12 -4.31 14.01
C ILE A 25 -26.09 -4.36 12.89
N VAL A 26 -25.68 -5.56 12.54
CA VAL A 26 -24.98 -5.79 11.27
C VAL A 26 -25.97 -5.66 10.13
N SER A 27 -25.87 -4.59 9.34
CA SER A 27 -26.74 -4.36 8.18
C SER A 27 -26.29 -5.13 6.95
N ALA A 28 -24.98 -5.37 6.79
CA ALA A 28 -24.40 -6.14 5.69
C ALA A 28 -22.96 -6.58 6.01
N LYS A 29 -22.44 -7.55 5.24
CA LYS A 29 -21.03 -7.97 5.24
C LYS A 29 -20.48 -7.88 3.81
N GLY A 30 -19.16 -7.83 3.63
CA GLY A 30 -18.56 -7.84 2.28
C GLY A 30 -18.73 -6.52 1.52
N ARG A 31 -18.84 -5.39 2.21
CA ARG A 31 -19.04 -4.10 1.53
C ARG A 31 -17.75 -3.60 0.90
N VAL A 32 -17.86 -3.26 -0.39
CA VAL A 32 -16.87 -2.51 -1.17
C VAL A 32 -17.34 -1.07 -1.24
N ILE A 33 -16.55 -0.14 -0.69
CA ILE A 33 -16.91 1.30 -0.60
C ILE A 33 -15.94 2.19 -1.38
N GLY A 34 -14.94 1.58 -2.03
CA GLY A 34 -13.90 2.29 -2.78
C GLY A 34 -12.80 2.85 -1.88
N ALA A 35 -12.61 2.32 -0.67
CA ALA A 35 -11.53 2.76 0.23
C ALA A 35 -10.18 2.15 -0.16
N GLY A 36 -10.18 0.99 -0.81
CA GLY A 36 -8.98 0.36 -1.34
C GLY A 36 -9.25 -0.98 -2.04
N PRO A 37 -8.17 -1.62 -2.53
CA PRO A 37 -8.27 -2.89 -3.26
C PRO A 37 -8.62 -4.10 -2.39
N TYR A 38 -8.70 -3.93 -1.07
CA TYR A 38 -8.97 -5.00 -0.09
C TYR A 38 -10.26 -4.74 0.71
N ASP A 39 -11.15 -3.93 0.16
CA ASP A 39 -12.41 -3.59 0.83
C ASP A 39 -13.23 -4.86 1.11
N ASN A 40 -13.59 -5.03 2.38
CA ASN A 40 -14.45 -6.10 2.85
C ASN A 40 -15.12 -5.67 4.16
N PHE A 41 -15.85 -4.55 4.14
CA PHE A 41 -16.36 -3.94 5.36
C PHE A 41 -17.60 -4.65 5.91
N ILE A 42 -17.72 -4.67 7.23
CA ILE A 42 -18.97 -4.88 7.96
C ILE A 42 -19.73 -3.55 7.92
N GLN A 43 -20.99 -3.58 7.48
CA GLN A 43 -21.89 -2.43 7.57
C GLN A 43 -22.73 -2.53 8.83
N THR A 44 -22.91 -1.42 9.53
CA THR A 44 -23.80 -1.30 10.68
C THR A 44 -24.59 0.01 10.64
N ASP A 45 -25.77 0.03 11.25
CA ASP A 45 -26.56 1.22 11.51
C ASP A 45 -26.29 1.83 12.89
N ALA A 46 -25.41 1.24 13.69
CA ALA A 46 -24.91 1.86 14.91
C ALA A 46 -24.29 3.23 14.56
N SER A 47 -24.62 4.24 15.36
CA SER A 47 -24.16 5.62 15.12
C SER A 47 -22.64 5.72 15.23
N ILE A 48 -21.97 5.84 14.09
CA ILE A 48 -20.53 6.06 13.96
C ILE A 48 -20.28 7.47 13.43
N ASN A 49 -19.46 8.28 14.09
CA ASN A 49 -19.10 9.64 13.66
C ASN A 49 -17.58 9.86 13.72
N PRO A 50 -17.04 10.94 13.12
CA PRO A 50 -15.64 11.31 13.29
C PRO A 50 -15.21 11.28 14.77
N GLY A 51 -14.13 10.54 15.06
CA GLY A 51 -13.67 10.25 16.43
C GLY A 51 -13.98 8.82 16.91
N ASN A 52 -14.87 8.09 16.24
CA ASN A 52 -15.02 6.65 16.45
C ASN A 52 -14.00 5.82 15.66
N SER A 53 -13.36 6.39 14.64
CA SER A 53 -12.37 5.69 13.82
C SER A 53 -11.24 5.11 14.68
N GLY A 54 -10.96 3.81 14.50
CA GLY A 54 -10.00 3.04 15.31
C GLY A 54 -10.60 2.38 16.55
N GLY A 55 -11.80 2.78 16.98
CA GLY A 55 -12.53 2.15 18.08
C GLY A 55 -13.16 0.81 17.70
N PRO A 56 -13.50 -0.05 18.68
CA PRO A 56 -14.03 -1.37 18.41
C PRO A 56 -15.52 -1.33 18.03
N LEU A 57 -15.89 -2.26 17.15
CA LEU A 57 -17.25 -2.76 17.00
C LEU A 57 -17.31 -4.10 17.72
N ILE A 58 -18.20 -4.24 18.70
CA ILE A 58 -18.35 -5.46 19.51
C ILE A 58 -19.71 -6.11 19.29
N ASN A 59 -19.79 -7.44 19.43
CA ASN A 59 -21.07 -8.15 19.45
C ASN A 59 -21.73 -8.10 20.84
N ALA A 60 -22.92 -8.70 20.96
CA ALA A 60 -23.65 -8.80 22.23
C ALA A 60 -22.91 -9.55 23.36
N ALA A 61 -21.91 -10.38 23.02
CA ALA A 61 -21.05 -11.07 23.99
C ALA A 61 -19.84 -10.23 24.44
N GLY A 62 -19.66 -9.02 23.90
CA GLY A 62 -18.52 -8.16 24.19
C GLY A 62 -17.25 -8.50 23.42
N GLU A 63 -17.33 -9.40 22.42
CA GLU A 63 -16.20 -9.75 21.59
C GLU A 63 -16.03 -8.73 20.46
N VAL A 64 -14.79 -8.33 20.17
CA VAL A 64 -14.50 -7.42 19.05
C VAL A 64 -14.71 -8.15 17.73
N VAL A 65 -15.60 -7.63 16.91
CA VAL A 65 -15.93 -8.16 15.58
C VAL A 65 -15.45 -7.27 14.44
N GLY A 66 -15.14 -6.00 14.73
CA GLY A 66 -14.52 -5.11 13.77
C GLY A 66 -13.90 -3.85 14.38
N VAL A 67 -13.29 -3.04 13.53
CA VAL A 67 -12.69 -1.74 13.87
C VAL A 67 -13.42 -0.65 13.07
N ASN A 68 -14.11 0.25 13.76
CA ASN A 68 -14.84 1.36 13.15
C ASN A 68 -13.89 2.20 12.31
N SER A 69 -14.26 2.49 11.07
CA SER A 69 -13.30 3.07 10.11
C SER A 69 -13.89 4.23 9.32
N ALA A 70 -15.09 4.06 8.76
CA ALA A 70 -15.68 5.03 7.85
C ALA A 70 -17.22 5.10 8.00
N ILE A 71 -17.81 6.11 7.38
CA ILE A 71 -19.26 6.26 7.22
C ILE A 71 -19.59 6.69 5.80
N PHE A 72 -20.78 6.35 5.34
CA PHE A 72 -21.37 7.05 4.20
C PHE A 72 -22.06 8.31 4.71
N SER A 73 -21.66 9.48 4.23
CA SER A 73 -22.25 10.74 4.65
C SER A 73 -22.10 11.83 3.60
N GLN A 74 -23.12 12.67 3.47
CA GLN A 74 -23.08 13.92 2.70
C GLN A 74 -22.83 15.14 3.59
N SER A 75 -23.21 15.08 4.87
CA SER A 75 -23.11 16.18 5.83
C SER A 75 -21.90 16.08 6.77
N GLY A 76 -21.21 14.93 6.78
CA GLY A 76 -20.16 14.58 7.74
C GLY A 76 -20.68 13.86 9.00
N GLY A 77 -22.01 13.76 9.18
CA GLY A 77 -22.64 12.99 10.27
C GLY A 77 -23.17 11.63 9.82
N ASN A 78 -23.32 10.71 10.77
CA ASN A 78 -23.93 9.41 10.52
C ASN A 78 -25.37 9.52 10.02
N VAL A 79 -25.73 8.71 9.02
CA VAL A 79 -27.11 8.59 8.49
C VAL A 79 -27.63 7.15 8.58
N GLY A 80 -27.12 6.35 9.53
CA GLY A 80 -27.41 4.92 9.67
C GLY A 80 -26.57 4.01 8.76
N ILE A 81 -25.46 4.51 8.22
CA ILE A 81 -24.55 3.73 7.36
C ILE A 81 -23.11 3.93 7.81
N GLY A 82 -22.66 3.04 8.71
CA GLY A 82 -21.29 2.95 9.19
C GLY A 82 -20.56 1.71 8.69
N PHE A 83 -19.23 1.78 8.64
CA PHE A 83 -18.38 0.72 8.14
C PHE A 83 -17.24 0.39 9.12
N ALA A 84 -17.07 -0.91 9.39
CA ALA A 84 -16.00 -1.44 10.21
C ALA A 84 -15.16 -2.47 9.45
N ILE A 85 -13.83 -2.41 9.63
CA ILE A 85 -12.90 -3.42 9.12
C ILE A 85 -13.09 -4.69 9.94
N PRO A 86 -13.28 -5.88 9.34
CA PRO A 86 -13.43 -7.14 10.08
C PRO A 86 -12.24 -7.44 10.99
N ILE A 87 -12.51 -7.97 12.19
CA ILE A 87 -11.47 -8.24 13.17
C ILE A 87 -10.41 -9.24 12.67
N ASP A 88 -10.78 -10.19 11.83
CA ASP A 88 -9.85 -11.19 11.28
C ASP A 88 -8.79 -10.55 10.37
N LEU A 89 -9.20 -9.56 9.58
CA LEU A 89 -8.27 -8.77 8.76
C LEU A 89 -7.35 -7.92 9.66
N ALA A 90 -7.93 -7.22 10.64
CA ALA A 90 -7.15 -6.41 11.58
C ALA A 90 -6.11 -7.25 12.35
N LYS A 91 -6.48 -8.44 12.82
CA LYS A 91 -5.56 -9.37 13.52
C LYS A 91 -4.36 -9.75 12.66
N LYS A 92 -4.59 -10.14 11.39
CA LYS A 92 -3.51 -10.46 10.44
C LYS A 92 -2.55 -9.28 10.26
N VAL A 93 -3.09 -8.07 10.08
CA VAL A 93 -2.29 -6.85 9.91
C VAL A 93 -1.45 -6.56 11.16
N VAL A 94 -2.06 -6.59 12.35
CA VAL A 94 -1.36 -6.35 13.61
C VAL A 94 -0.26 -7.39 13.86
N GLU A 95 -0.49 -8.64 13.52
CA GLU A 95 0.52 -9.69 13.65
C GLU A 95 1.74 -9.43 12.76
N GLN A 96 1.52 -9.04 11.50
CA GLN A 96 2.62 -8.68 10.60
C GLN A 96 3.38 -7.44 11.09
N LEU A 97 2.68 -6.40 11.54
CA LEU A 97 3.30 -5.20 12.10
C LEU A 97 4.15 -5.53 13.33
N ARG A 98 3.67 -6.40 14.24
CA ARG A 98 4.43 -6.84 15.41
C ARG A 98 5.69 -7.62 15.04
N LYS A 99 5.62 -8.50 14.02
CA LYS A 99 6.73 -9.38 13.63
C LYS A 99 7.78 -8.66 12.78
N ASN A 100 7.33 -7.85 11.82
CA ASN A 100 8.18 -7.33 10.74
C ASN A 100 8.30 -5.80 10.75
N GLY A 101 7.54 -5.10 11.60
CA GLY A 101 7.45 -3.64 11.60
C GLY A 101 6.70 -3.05 10.39
N ARG A 102 6.25 -3.89 9.45
CA ARG A 102 5.53 -3.50 8.23
C ARG A 102 4.59 -4.60 7.77
N VAL A 103 3.63 -4.24 6.93
CA VAL A 103 2.71 -5.19 6.28
C VAL A 103 3.35 -5.63 4.96
N VAL A 104 3.38 -6.94 4.73
CA VAL A 104 3.92 -7.56 3.52
C VAL A 104 2.77 -8.17 2.75
N ARG A 105 2.64 -7.84 1.46
CA ARG A 105 1.56 -8.37 0.61
C ARG A 105 2.13 -9.08 -0.61
N GLY A 106 1.49 -10.18 -0.98
CA GLY A 106 1.72 -10.83 -2.25
C GLY A 106 1.31 -9.95 -3.42
N TRP A 107 2.02 -10.09 -4.54
CA TRP A 107 1.74 -9.41 -5.78
C TRP A 107 1.84 -10.37 -6.95
N LEU A 108 0.82 -10.34 -7.81
CA LEU A 108 0.78 -11.10 -9.07
C LEU A 108 0.99 -10.19 -10.29
N GLY A 109 0.54 -8.93 -10.21
CA GLY A 109 0.64 -7.94 -11.29
C GLY A 109 -0.39 -8.12 -12.39
N VAL A 110 -1.63 -8.45 -12.02
CA VAL A 110 -2.77 -8.50 -12.95
C VAL A 110 -3.91 -7.63 -12.47
N ARG A 111 -4.66 -7.07 -13.41
CA ARG A 111 -6.05 -6.65 -13.18
C ARG A 111 -6.97 -7.69 -13.79
N ALA A 112 -8.03 -8.01 -13.06
CA ALA A 112 -9.05 -8.94 -13.53
C ALA A 112 -10.44 -8.37 -13.31
N GLN A 113 -11.38 -8.78 -14.15
CA GLN A 113 -12.79 -8.47 -14.02
C GLN A 113 -13.61 -9.77 -13.97
N ASP A 114 -14.78 -9.70 -13.35
CA ASP A 114 -15.73 -10.82 -13.35
C ASP A 114 -16.12 -11.19 -14.78
N VAL A 115 -16.23 -12.49 -15.04
CA VAL A 115 -16.83 -12.99 -16.28
C VAL A 115 -18.35 -12.97 -16.12
N THR A 116 -19.04 -12.18 -16.93
CA THR A 116 -20.51 -12.20 -16.99
C THR A 116 -20.99 -13.35 -17.90
N PRO A 117 -22.27 -13.78 -17.81
CA PRO A 117 -22.81 -14.77 -18.74
C PRO A 117 -22.65 -14.39 -20.21
N ALA A 118 -22.79 -13.09 -20.54
CA ALA A 118 -22.59 -12.60 -21.90
C ALA A 118 -21.12 -12.70 -22.35
N ILE A 119 -20.16 -12.41 -21.47
CA ILE A 119 -18.73 -12.59 -21.76
C ILE A 119 -18.40 -14.08 -21.89
N ALA A 120 -18.92 -14.93 -21.01
CA ALA A 120 -18.70 -16.38 -21.11
C ALA A 120 -19.23 -16.93 -22.43
N GLN A 121 -20.43 -16.51 -22.85
CA GLN A 121 -21.03 -16.94 -24.10
C GLN A 121 -20.23 -16.45 -25.32
N SER A 122 -19.79 -15.19 -25.34
CA SER A 122 -19.01 -14.64 -26.46
C SER A 122 -17.65 -15.30 -26.61
N LEU A 123 -17.04 -15.72 -25.50
CA LEU A 123 -15.76 -16.44 -25.47
C LEU A 123 -15.92 -17.97 -25.64
N GLY A 124 -17.15 -18.48 -25.66
CA GLY A 124 -17.46 -19.91 -25.81
C GLY A 124 -17.07 -20.75 -24.60
N LEU A 125 -17.16 -20.19 -23.39
CA LEU A 125 -16.83 -20.86 -22.14
C LEU A 125 -18.00 -21.71 -21.67
N THR A 126 -17.71 -22.92 -21.20
CA THR A 126 -18.69 -23.87 -20.66
C THR A 126 -18.79 -23.84 -19.14
N ARG A 127 -17.83 -23.18 -18.47
CA ARG A 127 -17.76 -23.03 -17.01
C ARG A 127 -18.71 -21.95 -16.51
N SER A 128 -19.10 -22.08 -15.23
CA SER A 128 -19.90 -21.09 -14.52
C SER A 128 -19.20 -19.72 -14.49
N PRO A 129 -19.83 -18.64 -14.98
CA PRO A 129 -19.20 -17.32 -15.05
C PRO A 129 -18.70 -16.79 -13.69
N GLY A 130 -19.41 -17.11 -12.60
CA GLY A 130 -19.06 -16.68 -11.25
C GLY A 130 -17.80 -17.32 -10.63
N GLU A 131 -17.16 -18.26 -11.32
CA GLU A 131 -15.93 -18.95 -10.89
C GLU A 131 -14.73 -18.57 -11.76
N MET A 132 -14.86 -17.48 -12.53
CA MET A 132 -13.87 -17.07 -13.53
C MET A 132 -13.63 -15.57 -13.48
N ALA A 133 -12.38 -15.19 -13.69
CA ALA A 133 -11.99 -13.80 -13.85
C ALA A 133 -11.16 -13.65 -15.12
N VAL A 134 -11.53 -12.70 -15.98
CA VAL A 134 -10.76 -12.40 -17.20
C VAL A 134 -9.74 -11.32 -16.91
N VAL A 135 -8.50 -11.57 -17.31
CA VAL A 135 -7.36 -10.66 -17.16
C VAL A 135 -7.54 -9.51 -18.15
N THR A 136 -7.65 -8.30 -17.61
CA THR A 136 -7.80 -7.07 -18.40
C THR A 136 -6.48 -6.33 -18.59
N GLU A 137 -5.52 -6.56 -17.70
CA GLU A 137 -4.20 -5.94 -17.73
C GLU A 137 -3.18 -6.86 -17.06
N VAL A 138 -1.97 -6.91 -17.61
CA VAL A 138 -0.81 -7.53 -16.99
C VAL A 138 0.27 -6.45 -16.87
N THR A 139 0.73 -6.18 -15.65
CA THR A 139 1.81 -5.21 -15.42
C THR A 139 3.13 -5.76 -15.96
N GLU A 140 3.90 -4.94 -16.66
CA GLU A 140 5.23 -5.32 -17.13
C GLU A 140 6.16 -5.68 -15.96
N ASN A 141 7.07 -6.64 -16.18
CA ASN A 141 8.00 -7.14 -15.15
C ASN A 141 7.32 -7.65 -13.88
N SER A 142 6.08 -8.14 -14.00
CA SER A 142 5.35 -8.76 -12.90
C SER A 142 5.48 -10.27 -12.88
N PRO A 143 5.19 -10.93 -11.74
CA PRO A 143 5.12 -12.38 -11.66
C PRO A 143 4.23 -13.04 -12.72
N ALA A 144 3.09 -12.42 -13.03
CA ALA A 144 2.20 -12.91 -14.07
C ALA A 144 2.82 -12.79 -15.47
N ALA A 145 3.46 -11.66 -15.78
CA ALA A 145 4.17 -11.47 -17.05
C ALA A 145 5.31 -12.49 -17.21
N ASP A 146 6.11 -12.70 -16.17
CA ASP A 146 7.21 -13.67 -16.16
C ASP A 146 6.71 -15.12 -16.35
N ALA A 147 5.50 -15.42 -15.87
CA ALA A 147 4.84 -16.71 -16.04
C ALA A 147 4.11 -16.85 -17.39
N GLY A 148 4.12 -15.82 -18.24
CA GLY A 148 3.51 -15.82 -19.56
C GLY A 148 1.99 -15.61 -19.57
N VAL A 149 1.40 -15.11 -18.47
CA VAL A 149 0.00 -14.69 -18.42
C VAL A 149 -0.19 -13.46 -19.30
N LYS A 150 -1.29 -13.40 -20.03
CA LYS A 150 -1.59 -12.33 -20.99
C LYS A 150 -2.97 -11.72 -20.74
N THR A 151 -3.16 -10.50 -21.23
CA THR A 151 -4.48 -9.89 -21.34
C THR A 151 -5.40 -10.77 -22.19
N GLY A 152 -6.62 -10.99 -21.72
CA GLY A 152 -7.60 -11.90 -22.33
C GLY A 152 -7.58 -13.32 -21.76
N ASP A 153 -6.57 -13.69 -20.98
CA ASP A 153 -6.55 -14.96 -20.26
C ASP A 153 -7.68 -15.01 -19.23
N ILE A 154 -8.24 -16.20 -19.03
CA ILE A 154 -9.31 -16.41 -18.06
C ILE A 154 -8.79 -17.27 -16.94
N ILE A 155 -8.65 -16.70 -15.75
CA ILE A 155 -8.22 -17.42 -14.56
C ILE A 155 -9.44 -18.17 -14.00
N VAL A 156 -9.30 -19.48 -13.80
CA VAL A 156 -10.39 -20.34 -13.31
C VAL A 156 -10.05 -20.99 -11.96
N GLU A 157 -8.76 -21.21 -11.66
CA GLU A 157 -8.33 -21.71 -10.34
C GLU A 157 -7.05 -21.00 -9.87
N PHE A 158 -6.99 -20.72 -8.56
CA PHE A 158 -5.81 -20.23 -7.84
C PHE A 158 -5.45 -21.25 -6.75
N ASN A 159 -4.30 -21.92 -6.89
CA ASN A 159 -3.86 -23.02 -6.01
C ASN A 159 -4.90 -24.15 -5.89
N GLY A 160 -5.48 -24.55 -7.01
CA GLY A 160 -6.47 -25.64 -7.08
C GLY A 160 -7.83 -25.31 -6.46
N LYS A 161 -8.06 -24.05 -6.04
CA LYS A 161 -9.36 -23.54 -5.60
C LYS A 161 -9.96 -22.66 -6.69
N PRO A 162 -11.29 -22.67 -6.89
CA PRO A 162 -11.95 -21.72 -7.77
C PRO A 162 -11.57 -20.28 -7.43
N VAL A 163 -11.38 -19.46 -8.45
CA VAL A 163 -11.09 -18.04 -8.25
C VAL A 163 -12.34 -17.39 -7.64
N PRO A 164 -12.20 -16.57 -6.59
CA PRO A 164 -13.34 -15.86 -6.03
C PRO A 164 -13.78 -14.76 -7.00
N LYS A 165 -14.80 -13.98 -6.63
CA LYS A 165 -15.17 -12.80 -7.42
C LYS A 165 -13.98 -11.86 -7.55
N SER A 166 -13.91 -11.11 -8.64
CA SER A 166 -12.82 -10.17 -8.94
C SER A 166 -12.56 -9.15 -7.84
N HIS A 167 -13.56 -8.79 -7.03
CA HIS A 167 -13.36 -7.90 -5.87
C HIS A 167 -12.61 -8.57 -4.70
N ASP A 168 -12.78 -9.88 -4.51
CA ASP A 168 -12.11 -10.65 -3.45
C ASP A 168 -10.71 -11.11 -3.87
N PHE A 169 -10.49 -11.28 -5.18
CA PHE A 169 -9.27 -11.86 -5.73
C PHE A 169 -7.98 -11.09 -5.36
N PRO A 170 -7.95 -9.74 -5.36
CA PRO A 170 -6.81 -8.98 -4.83
C PRO A 170 -6.44 -9.34 -3.39
N GLY A 171 -7.42 -9.59 -2.53
CA GLY A 171 -7.21 -10.02 -1.15
C GLY A 171 -6.54 -11.39 -1.06
N VAL A 172 -6.98 -12.34 -1.89
CA VAL A 172 -6.37 -13.68 -1.97
C VAL A 172 -4.91 -13.63 -2.42
N ILE A 173 -4.59 -12.79 -3.41
CA ILE A 173 -3.22 -12.58 -3.87
C ILE A 173 -2.38 -11.93 -2.77
N ALA A 174 -2.91 -10.88 -2.12
CA ALA A 174 -2.21 -10.14 -1.07
C ALA A 174 -1.90 -11.00 0.17
N ASP A 175 -2.81 -11.91 0.53
CA ASP A 175 -2.63 -12.87 1.63
C ASP A 175 -1.64 -13.98 1.30
N THR A 176 -1.22 -14.13 0.05
CA THR A 176 -0.22 -15.12 -0.35
C THR A 176 1.20 -14.61 -0.07
N PRO A 177 2.03 -15.33 0.71
CA PRO A 177 3.41 -14.95 1.00
C PRO A 177 4.25 -14.68 -0.27
N PRO A 178 4.98 -13.55 -0.33
CA PRO A 178 5.97 -13.34 -1.37
C PRO A 178 7.01 -14.46 -1.42
N GLY A 179 7.41 -14.82 -2.63
CA GLY A 179 8.31 -15.93 -2.91
C GLY A 179 7.64 -17.31 -2.98
N GLN A 180 6.38 -17.44 -2.53
CA GLN A 180 5.63 -18.68 -2.66
C GLN A 180 5.35 -18.99 -4.13
N ARG A 181 5.59 -20.25 -4.53
CA ARG A 181 5.14 -20.75 -5.83
C ARG A 181 3.68 -21.17 -5.73
N ILE A 182 2.86 -20.65 -6.62
CA ILE A 182 1.45 -20.95 -6.77
C ILE A 182 1.16 -21.52 -8.15
N THR A 183 0.01 -22.15 -8.27
CA THR A 183 -0.48 -22.71 -9.53
C THR A 183 -1.72 -21.94 -9.97
N LEU A 184 -1.70 -21.35 -11.16
CA LEU A 184 -2.88 -20.79 -11.80
C LEU A 184 -3.36 -21.74 -12.88
N LYS A 185 -4.64 -22.10 -12.85
CA LYS A 185 -5.29 -22.67 -14.03
C LYS A 185 -5.92 -21.53 -14.82
N ILE A 186 -5.55 -21.42 -16.08
CA ILE A 186 -6.04 -20.39 -17.00
C ILE A 186 -6.63 -21.03 -18.26
N ILE A 187 -7.50 -20.30 -18.94
CA ILE A 187 -7.91 -20.59 -20.32
C ILE A 187 -7.25 -19.54 -21.21
N HIS A 188 -6.37 -20.01 -22.10
CA HIS A 188 -5.71 -19.19 -23.12
C HIS A 188 -6.07 -19.76 -24.49
N GLU A 189 -6.56 -18.92 -25.42
CA GLU A 189 -6.98 -19.36 -26.77
C GLU A 189 -7.90 -20.60 -26.75
N LYS A 190 -8.87 -20.63 -25.82
CA LYS A 190 -9.83 -21.73 -25.60
C LYS A 190 -9.23 -23.06 -25.09
N LYS A 191 -7.96 -23.07 -24.68
CA LYS A 191 -7.31 -24.24 -24.08
C LYS A 191 -7.03 -23.99 -22.62
N GLU A 192 -7.36 -24.97 -21.78
CA GLU A 192 -6.94 -24.95 -20.38
C GLU A 192 -5.42 -25.18 -20.29
N GLN A 193 -4.76 -24.33 -19.50
CA GLN A 193 -3.34 -24.40 -19.21
C GLN A 193 -3.14 -24.22 -17.71
N THR A 194 -2.08 -24.82 -17.20
CA THR A 194 -1.67 -24.66 -15.81
C THR A 194 -0.31 -24.00 -15.79
N VAL A 195 -0.24 -22.80 -15.22
CA VAL A 195 1.00 -22.01 -15.12
C VAL A 195 1.45 -21.93 -13.67
N ALA A 196 2.74 -22.18 -13.43
CA ALA A 196 3.35 -21.99 -12.13
C ALA A 196 3.87 -20.56 -12.03
N VAL A 197 3.46 -19.85 -10.99
CA VAL A 197 3.84 -18.45 -10.76
C VAL A 197 4.53 -18.33 -9.42
N LYS A 198 5.64 -17.58 -9.34
CA LYS A 198 6.25 -17.22 -8.07
C LYS A 198 5.73 -15.86 -7.64
N ILE A 199 4.92 -15.81 -6.58
CA ILE A 199 4.32 -14.56 -6.09
C ILE A 199 5.42 -13.56 -5.71
N GLY A 200 5.28 -12.32 -6.18
CA GLY A 200 6.16 -11.21 -5.85
C GLY A 200 5.72 -10.53 -4.56
N GLU A 201 6.52 -9.58 -4.09
CA GLU A 201 6.11 -8.67 -3.03
C GLU A 201 5.51 -7.42 -3.66
N LEU A 202 4.33 -7.01 -3.20
CA LEU A 202 3.74 -5.74 -3.62
C LEU A 202 4.64 -4.62 -3.08
N ALA A 203 5.10 -3.77 -3.98
CA ALA A 203 5.88 -2.62 -3.57
C ALA A 203 5.06 -1.78 -2.60
N ASP A 204 5.60 -1.53 -1.42
CA ASP A 204 4.95 -0.66 -0.45
C ASP A 204 5.38 0.76 -0.76
N GLU A 205 4.49 1.53 -1.40
CA GLU A 205 4.73 2.94 -1.71
C GLU A 205 5.00 3.78 -0.44
N ASN A 206 4.63 3.26 0.73
CA ASN A 206 4.94 3.88 2.02
C ASN A 206 6.19 3.32 2.69
N ASP A 207 6.81 2.25 2.16
CA ASP A 207 8.06 1.68 2.67
C ASP A 207 9.21 2.68 2.44
N PRO A 208 9.78 3.25 3.51
CA PRO A 208 10.87 4.21 3.41
C PRO A 208 12.09 3.70 2.62
N ASN A 209 12.23 2.37 2.50
CA ASN A 209 13.35 1.72 1.82
C ASN A 209 13.09 1.43 0.33
N GLN A 210 11.85 1.55 -0.16
CA GLN A 210 11.48 1.28 -1.55
C GLN A 210 11.38 2.54 -2.42
N GLN A 211 11.33 3.72 -1.81
CA GLN A 211 11.42 4.99 -2.54
C GLN A 211 12.83 5.16 -3.11
N LEU A 212 12.95 5.02 -4.44
CA LEU A 212 14.24 4.95 -5.13
C LEU A 212 14.88 6.32 -5.35
N GLU A 213 14.08 7.35 -5.61
CA GLU A 213 14.54 8.70 -5.90
C GLU A 213 13.62 9.76 -5.29
N ALA A 214 14.18 10.95 -5.02
CA ALA A 214 13.42 12.15 -4.69
C ALA A 214 13.99 13.37 -5.41
N ARG A 215 13.12 14.34 -5.65
CA ARG A 215 13.48 15.66 -6.18
C ARG A 215 13.13 16.71 -5.14
N ASP A 216 14.05 17.62 -4.89
CA ASP A 216 13.82 18.81 -4.09
C ASP A 216 14.04 20.05 -4.98
N PRO A 217 12.98 20.58 -5.59
CA PRO A 217 13.09 21.74 -6.49
C PRO A 217 13.51 23.04 -5.76
N GLU A 218 13.27 23.14 -4.46
CA GLU A 218 13.57 24.34 -3.68
C GLU A 218 15.05 24.40 -3.27
N LEU A 219 15.71 23.25 -3.17
CA LEU A 219 17.16 23.12 -3.06
C LEU A 219 17.85 22.96 -4.42
N GLY A 220 17.14 22.44 -5.42
CA GLY A 220 17.66 22.10 -6.74
C GLY A 220 18.42 20.78 -6.79
N LEU A 221 17.96 19.78 -6.02
CA LEU A 221 18.61 18.48 -5.90
C LEU A 221 17.73 17.36 -6.46
N ARG A 222 18.37 16.39 -7.12
CA ARG A 222 17.80 15.04 -7.28
C ARG A 222 18.69 14.05 -6.56
N VAL A 223 18.07 13.24 -5.72
CA VAL A 223 18.75 12.24 -4.91
C VAL A 223 18.17 10.85 -5.16
N GLN A 224 18.98 9.82 -4.93
CA GLN A 224 18.54 8.44 -4.95
C GLN A 224 19.03 7.66 -3.74
N ARG A 225 18.40 6.50 -3.53
CA ARG A 225 18.91 5.49 -2.62
C ARG A 225 20.31 5.03 -3.05
N ILE A 226 21.19 4.81 -2.07
CA ILE A 226 22.50 4.21 -2.30
C ILE A 226 22.33 2.71 -2.54
N THR A 227 22.62 2.24 -3.76
CA THR A 227 22.67 0.81 -4.07
C THR A 227 23.99 0.19 -3.59
N PRO A 228 24.06 -1.13 -3.35
CA PRO A 228 25.33 -1.80 -3.02
C PRO A 228 26.42 -1.55 -4.07
N GLU A 229 26.06 -1.47 -5.35
CA GLU A 229 26.96 -1.17 -6.46
C GLU A 229 27.51 0.25 -6.37
N ALA A 230 26.64 1.24 -6.11
CA ALA A 230 27.03 2.63 -5.93
C ALA A 230 27.91 2.81 -4.69
N ALA A 231 27.57 2.16 -3.58
CA ALA A 231 28.37 2.18 -2.35
C ALA A 231 29.80 1.67 -2.59
N ARG A 232 29.95 0.55 -3.31
CA ARG A 232 31.27 0.01 -3.68
C ARG A 232 32.07 0.97 -4.58
N ARG A 233 31.43 1.56 -5.60
CA ARG A 233 32.08 2.51 -6.51
C ARG A 233 32.56 3.78 -5.82
N LEU A 234 31.82 4.23 -4.81
CA LEU A 234 32.10 5.45 -4.06
C LEU A 234 32.94 5.19 -2.80
N GLY A 235 33.40 3.96 -2.56
CA GLY A 235 34.22 3.62 -1.39
C GLY A 235 33.48 3.70 -0.05
N LEU A 236 32.15 3.65 -0.05
CA LEU A 236 31.34 3.85 1.16
C LEU A 236 31.29 2.57 2.00
N THR A 237 31.57 2.68 3.29
CA THR A 237 31.46 1.59 4.27
C THR A 237 30.01 1.34 4.73
N SER A 238 29.07 2.21 4.35
CA SER A 238 27.67 2.17 4.76
C SER A 238 26.76 2.78 3.68
N SER A 239 25.63 2.12 3.42
CA SER A 239 24.56 2.57 2.51
C SER A 239 23.60 3.59 3.13
N ARG A 240 23.82 4.04 4.37
CA ARG A 240 22.96 5.03 5.04
C ARG A 240 23.03 6.39 4.35
N GLY A 241 21.91 7.02 4.05
CA GLY A 241 21.90 8.34 3.42
C GLY A 241 21.45 8.27 1.97
N VAL A 242 21.61 9.37 1.26
CA VAL A 242 21.12 9.49 -0.12
C VAL A 242 22.23 10.02 -1.02
N LEU A 243 22.32 9.44 -2.22
CA LEU A 243 23.27 9.83 -3.25
C LEU A 243 22.68 10.99 -4.06
N VAL A 244 23.42 12.09 -4.18
CA VAL A 244 23.11 13.17 -5.12
C VAL A 244 23.45 12.71 -6.52
N ILE A 245 22.46 12.69 -7.40
CA ILE A 245 22.62 12.29 -8.80
C ILE A 245 22.44 13.46 -9.78
N GLU A 246 21.88 14.56 -9.30
CA GLU A 246 21.74 15.77 -10.07
C GLU A 246 21.71 16.99 -9.14
N VAL A 247 22.39 18.04 -9.58
CA VAL A 247 22.33 19.37 -8.98
C VAL A 247 21.95 20.32 -10.11
N LEU A 248 20.84 21.05 -9.95
CA LEU A 248 20.37 21.97 -10.97
C LEU A 248 21.29 23.20 -11.04
N PRO A 249 21.79 23.60 -12.22
CA PRO A 249 22.64 24.79 -12.37
C PRO A 249 21.96 26.06 -11.85
N GLY A 250 22.70 26.88 -11.10
CA GLY A 250 22.23 28.12 -10.49
C GLY A 250 21.28 27.93 -9.30
N SER A 251 21.01 26.68 -8.89
CA SER A 251 20.17 26.38 -7.73
C SER A 251 20.84 26.72 -6.40
N PRO A 252 20.09 26.77 -5.28
CA PRO A 252 20.70 26.99 -3.98
C PRO A 252 21.77 25.96 -3.60
N ALA A 253 21.59 24.69 -3.95
CA ALA A 253 22.57 23.64 -3.70
C ALA A 253 23.85 23.84 -4.54
N ASP A 254 23.70 24.24 -5.80
CA ASP A 254 24.82 24.57 -6.70
C ASP A 254 25.63 25.75 -6.16
N GLN A 255 24.96 26.82 -5.72
CA GLN A 255 25.60 28.04 -5.20
C GLN A 255 26.49 27.81 -3.98
N VAL A 256 26.21 26.77 -3.19
CA VAL A 256 27.03 26.42 -2.02
C VAL A 256 28.03 25.31 -2.31
N GLY A 257 28.01 24.73 -3.52
CA GLY A 257 29.00 23.75 -3.98
C GLY A 257 28.65 22.29 -3.71
N VAL A 258 27.36 21.94 -3.58
CA VAL A 258 26.93 20.52 -3.62
C VAL A 258 27.12 19.98 -5.03
N GLU A 259 27.65 18.76 -5.17
CA GLU A 259 27.99 18.16 -6.46
C GLU A 259 27.31 16.80 -6.66
N PRO A 260 27.10 16.35 -7.91
CA PRO A 260 26.78 14.95 -8.17
C PRO A 260 27.83 14.01 -7.56
N ALA A 261 27.38 12.82 -7.15
CA ALA A 261 28.14 11.83 -6.39
C ALA A 261 28.39 12.15 -4.91
N ASP A 262 27.96 13.32 -4.42
CA ASP A 262 27.90 13.59 -2.99
C ASP A 262 26.88 12.69 -2.28
N VAL A 263 27.17 12.35 -1.01
CA VAL A 263 26.26 11.57 -0.17
C VAL A 263 25.76 12.41 1.00
N ILE A 264 24.47 12.69 1.04
CA ILE A 264 23.87 13.43 2.16
C ILE A 264 23.62 12.44 3.30
N ARG A 265 24.27 12.69 4.45
CA ARG A 265 24.19 11.88 5.67
C ARG A 265 23.27 12.50 6.72
N GLU A 266 23.16 13.82 6.75
CA GLU A 266 22.24 14.53 7.66
C GLU A 266 21.60 15.76 7.01
N VAL A 267 20.41 16.10 7.50
CA VAL A 267 19.69 17.33 7.18
C VAL A 267 19.22 17.94 8.50
N ASN A 268 19.62 19.18 8.78
CA ASN A 268 19.34 19.91 10.02
C ASN A 268 19.67 19.09 11.28
N GLN A 269 20.88 18.50 11.31
CA GLN A 269 21.39 17.66 12.40
C GLN A 269 20.54 16.40 12.67
N ARG A 270 19.72 15.98 11.70
CA ARG A 270 18.97 14.73 11.75
C ARG A 270 19.59 13.73 10.78
N PRO A 271 19.91 12.50 11.24
CA PRO A 271 20.38 11.44 10.37
C PRO A 271 19.40 11.16 9.22
N VAL A 272 19.95 11.06 8.01
CA VAL A 272 19.24 10.60 6.82
C VAL A 272 19.72 9.20 6.52
N THR A 273 18.80 8.23 6.48
CA THR A 273 19.14 6.84 6.17
C THR A 273 18.63 6.39 4.80
N ASN A 274 17.61 7.06 4.27
CA ASN A 274 16.97 6.77 2.99
C ASN A 274 16.38 8.03 2.35
N VAL A 275 15.80 7.87 1.16
CA VAL A 275 15.18 8.95 0.36
C VAL A 275 14.04 9.64 1.10
N LYS A 276 13.21 8.90 1.83
CA LYS A 276 12.07 9.44 2.58
C LYS A 276 12.51 10.30 3.78
N ASP A 277 13.61 9.92 4.45
CA ASP A 277 14.21 10.74 5.51
C ASP A 277 14.69 12.07 4.98
N PHE A 278 15.34 12.06 3.81
CA PHE A 278 15.77 13.27 3.11
C PHE A 278 14.57 14.18 2.81
N GLU A 279 13.54 13.67 2.11
CA GLU A 279 12.35 14.47 1.77
C GLU A 279 11.66 15.05 3.01
N ARG A 280 11.52 14.24 4.06
CA ARG A 280 10.88 14.68 5.31
C ARG A 280 11.71 15.78 5.97
N ALA A 281 13.03 15.64 6.00
CA ALA A 281 13.91 16.58 6.68
C ALA A 281 14.08 17.89 5.91
N THR A 282 14.07 17.88 4.57
CA THR A 282 14.17 19.10 3.76
C THR A 282 12.87 19.88 3.65
N ARG A 283 11.72 19.20 3.75
CA ARG A 283 10.40 19.88 3.75
C ARG A 283 10.10 20.65 5.03
N GLN A 284 10.78 20.35 6.13
CA GLN A 284 10.59 21.05 7.40
C GLN A 284 11.26 22.42 7.38
N GLY A 285 10.50 23.47 7.71
CA GLY A 285 10.93 24.87 7.65
C GLY A 285 10.12 25.70 6.65
N ARG A 286 10.27 27.01 6.70
CA ARG A 286 9.60 27.98 5.82
C ARG A 286 10.51 28.28 4.61
N ARG A 287 9.91 28.80 3.53
CA ARG A 287 10.69 29.30 2.39
C ARG A 287 11.60 30.46 2.84
N GLY A 288 12.84 30.46 2.36
CA GLY A 288 13.87 31.41 2.80
C GLY A 288 14.71 30.95 4.00
N ASP A 289 14.31 29.89 4.71
CA ASP A 289 15.12 29.28 5.77
C ASP A 289 16.39 28.64 5.21
N ARG A 290 17.41 28.52 6.06
CA ARG A 290 18.64 27.78 5.74
C ARG A 290 18.52 26.34 6.20
N ILE A 291 18.82 25.42 5.30
CA ILE A 291 18.92 23.98 5.58
C ILE A 291 20.41 23.64 5.71
N LEU A 292 20.78 23.01 6.82
CA LEU A 292 22.14 22.52 7.05
C LEU A 292 22.24 21.07 6.57
N LEU A 293 23.09 20.80 5.58
CA LEU A 293 23.37 19.45 5.07
C LEU A 293 24.73 18.97 5.59
N LEU A 294 24.81 17.76 6.12
CA LEU A 294 26.08 17.05 6.25
C LEU A 294 26.28 16.18 5.02
N VAL A 295 27.27 16.51 4.21
CA VAL A 295 27.56 15.86 2.93
C VAL A 295 28.89 15.15 3.03
N GLN A 296 28.93 13.89 2.61
CA GLN A 296 30.15 13.12 2.45
C GLN A 296 30.56 13.14 0.97
N ARG A 297 31.81 13.57 0.74
CA ARG A 297 32.48 13.58 -0.56
C ARG A 297 33.78 12.79 -0.44
N GLY A 298 33.79 11.57 -0.96
CA GLY A 298 34.86 10.59 -0.68
C GLY A 298 34.94 10.28 0.82
N ASP A 299 36.14 10.43 1.39
CA ASP A 299 36.39 10.20 2.83
C ASP A 299 36.11 11.44 3.70
N ASN A 300 35.86 12.59 3.09
CA ASN A 300 35.63 13.85 3.80
C ASN A 300 34.14 14.10 4.03
N ALA A 301 33.80 14.65 5.20
CA ALA A 301 32.46 15.14 5.50
C ALA A 301 32.48 16.67 5.64
N VAL A 302 31.56 17.36 4.97
CA VAL A 302 31.48 18.82 4.87
C VAL A 302 30.06 19.27 5.17
N PHE A 303 29.91 20.39 5.89
CA PHE A 303 28.62 21.03 6.10
C PHE A 303 28.33 22.08 5.03
N PHE A 304 27.12 22.03 4.47
CA PHE A 304 26.60 23.05 3.55
C PHE A 304 25.35 23.71 4.14
N ALA A 305 25.33 25.03 4.17
CA ALA A 305 24.15 25.81 4.58
C ALA A 305 23.40 26.30 3.34
N VAL A 306 22.44 25.52 2.87
CA VAL A 306 21.68 25.80 1.65
C VAL A 306 20.48 26.70 1.94
N LYS A 307 20.34 27.82 1.24
CA LYS A 307 19.17 28.70 1.40
C LYS A 307 18.00 28.20 0.56
N ARG A 308 16.89 27.82 1.19
CA ARG A 308 15.70 27.34 0.46
C ARG A 308 15.13 28.45 -0.43
N LYS A 309 14.86 28.14 -1.70
CA LYS A 309 14.29 29.11 -2.65
C LYS A 309 12.97 29.68 -2.10
N SER A 310 12.79 30.99 -2.21
CA SER A 310 11.57 31.74 -1.88
C SER A 310 10.40 31.42 -2.81
#